data_AF-A0A1I1AEE9-F1
#
_entry.id   AF-A0A1I1AEE9-F1
#
_cell.length_a   1.000
_cell.length_b   1.000
_cell.length_c   1.000
_cell.angle_alpha   90.00
_cell.angle_beta   90.00
_cell.angle_gamma   90.00
#
_symmetry.space_group_name_H-M   'P 1'
#
loop_
_entity.id
_entity.type
_entity.pdbx_description
1 polymer ?
#
loop_
_entity_poly.entity_id
_entity_poly.type
_entity_poly.pdbx_seq_one_letter_code
_entity_poly.pdbx_strand_id
1 'polypeptide(L)'
;MVFENHFKTYFKFISLFVFFILCMEIVQMVTYLGSFDTEDIIVNTMGATIGYCSYKVSERMNTSRKNLVSMGLSIVGLSLLMFLIAWVFNITITPYLENTFGVY
;
A
#
# COMPACT_ATOMS: atom_id res chain seq x y z
N MET A 1 -10.58 2.09 -24.82
CA MET A 1 -9.97 0.75 -24.68
C MET A 1 -8.65 0.72 -23.90
N VAL A 2 -7.71 1.66 -24.08
CA VAL A 2 -6.39 1.62 -23.36
C VAL A 2 -6.52 1.75 -21.84
N PHE A 3 -7.32 2.71 -21.34
CA PHE A 3 -7.50 2.92 -19.89
C PHE A 3 -8.08 1.70 -19.15
N GLU A 4 -9.02 0.99 -19.78
CA GLU A 4 -9.68 -0.19 -19.20
C GLU A 4 -8.69 -1.35 -18.96
N ASN A 5 -7.71 -1.50 -19.84
CA ASN A 5 -6.66 -2.50 -19.68
C ASN A 5 -5.72 -2.19 -18.50
N HIS A 6 -5.43 -0.91 -18.23
CA HIS A 6 -4.60 -0.53 -17.09
C HIS A 6 -5.30 -0.82 -15.76
N PHE A 7 -6.61 -0.57 -15.68
CA PHE A 7 -7.42 -0.92 -14.52
C PHE A 7 -7.51 -2.44 -14.31
N LYS A 8 -7.81 -3.21 -15.37
CA LYS A 8 -7.84 -4.68 -15.28
C LYS A 8 -6.50 -5.27 -14.83
N THR A 9 -5.39 -4.71 -15.33
CA THR A 9 -4.03 -5.14 -14.93
C THR A 9 -3.76 -4.85 -13.45
N TYR A 10 -4.16 -3.66 -12.98
CA TYR A 10 -4.04 -3.30 -11.56
C TYR A 10 -4.89 -4.20 -10.66
N PHE A 11 -6.16 -4.41 -10.99
CA PHE A 11 -7.05 -5.28 -10.20
C PHE A 11 -6.56 -6.72 -10.15
N LYS A 12 -6.04 -7.24 -11.26
CA LYS A 12 -5.42 -8.58 -11.28
C LYS A 12 -4.18 -8.64 -10.39
N PHE A 13 -3.32 -7.62 -10.46
CA PHE A 13 -2.13 -7.52 -9.63
C PHE A 13 -2.50 -7.47 -8.13
N ILE A 14 -3.39 -6.56 -7.74
CA ILE A 14 -3.72 -6.34 -6.32
C ILE A 14 -4.49 -7.54 -5.75
N SER A 15 -5.38 -8.17 -6.52
CA SER A 15 -6.09 -9.37 -6.08
C SER A 15 -5.13 -10.54 -5.82
N LEU A 16 -4.14 -10.74 -6.69
CA LEU A 16 -3.12 -11.76 -6.48
C LEU A 16 -2.21 -11.42 -5.30
N PHE A 17 -1.81 -10.15 -5.16
CA PHE A 17 -0.98 -9.68 -4.06
C PHE A 17 -1.67 -9.88 -2.70
N VAL A 18 -2.92 -9.44 -2.56
CA VAL A 18 -3.72 -9.62 -1.35
C VAL A 18 -3.90 -11.10 -1.01
N PHE A 19 -4.12 -11.95 -2.01
CA PHE A 19 -4.19 -13.40 -1.80
C PHE A 19 -2.89 -13.94 -1.19
N PHE A 20 -1.72 -13.52 -1.69
CA PHE A 20 -0.44 -13.94 -1.12
C PHE A 20 -0.20 -13.42 0.30
N ILE A 21 -0.54 -12.16 0.60
CA ILE A 21 -0.43 -11.62 1.95
C ILE A 21 -1.37 -12.36 2.91
N LEU A 22 -2.60 -12.64 2.50
CA LEU A 22 -3.52 -13.47 3.30
C LEU A 22 -2.92 -14.86 3.59
N CYS A 23 -2.31 -15.50 2.60
CA CYS A 23 -1.61 -16.77 2.83
C CYS A 23 -0.45 -16.61 3.82
N MET A 24 0.32 -15.53 3.75
CA MET A 24 1.42 -15.26 4.69
C MET A 24 0.90 -15.06 6.11
N GLU A 25 -0.14 -14.26 6.31
CA GLU A 25 -0.77 -14.04 7.62
C GLU A 25 -1.31 -15.35 8.23
N ILE A 26 -1.92 -16.21 7.39
CA ILE A 26 -2.38 -17.53 7.82
C ILE A 26 -1.19 -18.41 8.22
N VAL A 27 -0.11 -18.42 7.44
CA VAL A 27 1.10 -19.19 7.79
C VAL A 27 1.70 -18.68 9.09
N GLN A 28 1.81 -17.37 9.29
CA GLN A 28 2.32 -16.76 10.52
C GLN A 28 1.48 -17.17 11.74
N MET A 29 0.15 -17.17 11.61
CA MET A 29 -0.77 -17.68 12.64
C MET A 29 -0.58 -19.18 12.92
N VAL A 30 -0.54 -20.03 11.90
CA VAL A 30 -0.45 -21.50 12.06
C VAL A 30 0.89 -21.93 12.63
N THR A 31 1.97 -21.21 12.31
CA THR A 31 3.32 -21.45 12.81
C THR A 31 3.60 -20.79 14.16
N TYR A 32 2.64 -20.04 14.71
CA TYR A 32 2.80 -19.23 15.92
C TYR A 32 3.93 -18.20 15.84
N LEU A 33 4.33 -17.80 14.63
CA LEU A 33 5.28 -16.70 14.39
C LEU A 33 4.60 -15.33 14.55
N GLY A 34 3.27 -15.27 14.46
CA GLY A 34 2.47 -14.05 14.61
C GLY A 34 0.99 -14.34 14.83
N SER A 35 0.19 -13.29 14.96
CA SER A 35 -1.28 -13.33 14.90
C SER A 35 -1.73 -13.00 13.48
N PHE A 36 -2.91 -13.44 13.09
CA PHE A 36 -3.53 -12.95 11.85
C PHE A 36 -3.91 -11.48 12.06
N ASP A 37 -3.16 -10.57 11.44
CA ASP A 37 -3.36 -9.13 11.59
C ASP A 37 -3.90 -8.53 10.30
N THR A 38 -5.10 -7.95 10.39
CA THR A 38 -5.71 -7.29 9.23
C THR A 38 -5.05 -5.95 8.93
N GLU A 39 -4.42 -5.31 9.91
CA GLU A 39 -3.67 -4.08 9.73
C GLU A 39 -2.46 -4.31 8.81
N ASP A 40 -1.76 -5.43 8.99
CA ASP A 40 -0.65 -5.82 8.13
C ASP A 40 -1.09 -6.05 6.68
N ILE A 41 -2.26 -6.66 6.46
CA ILE A 41 -2.84 -6.83 5.13
C ILE A 41 -3.10 -5.46 4.49
N ILE A 42 -3.68 -4.52 5.24
CA ILE A 42 -4.03 -3.17 4.74
C ILE A 42 -2.75 -2.41 4.37
N VAL A 43 -1.77 -2.35 5.27
CA VAL A 43 -0.52 -1.61 5.04
C VAL A 43 0.26 -2.21 3.87
N ASN A 44 0.35 -3.54 3.78
CA ASN A 44 0.99 -4.20 2.64
C ASN A 44 0.28 -3.91 1.32
N THR A 45 -1.05 -3.89 1.32
CA THR A 45 -1.85 -3.57 0.12
C THR A 45 -1.67 -2.10 -0.32
N MET A 46 -1.58 -1.17 0.63
CA MET A 46 -1.24 0.23 0.35
C MET A 46 0.18 0.35 -0.22
N GLY A 47 1.16 -0.35 0.35
CA GLY A 47 2.52 -0.40 -0.15
C GLY A 47 2.62 -0.97 -1.58
N ALA A 48 1.89 -2.04 -1.88
CA ALA A 48 1.80 -2.61 -3.23
C ALA A 48 1.20 -1.63 -4.24
N THR A 49 0.19 -0.86 -3.82
CA THR A 49 -0.42 0.19 -4.64
C THR A 49 0.58 1.30 -4.97
N ILE A 50 1.35 1.75 -3.96
CA ILE A 50 2.43 2.73 -4.15
C ILE A 50 3.47 2.18 -5.14
N GLY A 51 3.94 0.94 -4.95
CA GLY A 51 4.91 0.30 -5.83
C GLY A 51 4.43 0.18 -7.28
N TYR A 52 3.16 -0.19 -7.50
CA TYR A 52 2.57 -0.26 -8.83
C TYR A 52 2.47 1.13 -9.50
N CYS A 53 2.02 2.14 -8.75
CA CYS A 53 1.97 3.53 -9.23
C CYS A 53 3.36 4.03 -9.64
N SER A 54 4.37 3.78 -8.80
CA SER A 54 5.76 4.12 -9.06
C SER A 54 6.30 3.43 -10.31
N TYR A 55 6.07 2.12 -10.46
CA TYR A 55 6.44 1.39 -11.66
C TYR A 55 5.82 2.00 -12.93
N LYS A 56 4.54 2.36 -12.90
CA LYS A 56 3.85 3.00 -14.02
C LYS A 56 4.33 4.41 -14.35
N VAL A 57 4.71 5.19 -13.35
CA VAL A 57 5.32 6.51 -13.57
C VAL A 57 6.65 6.36 -14.28
N SER A 58 7.45 5.37 -13.89
CA SER A 58 8.82 5.22 -14.38
C SER A 58 8.94 4.46 -15.71
N GLU A 59 7.93 3.66 -16.09
CA GLU A 59 7.76 3.07 -17.43
C GLU A 59 7.84 4.11 -18.57
N ARG A 60 7.55 5.38 -18.28
CA ARG A 60 7.60 6.48 -19.26
C ARG A 60 9.02 6.98 -19.58
N MET A 61 10.05 6.47 -18.90
CA MET A 61 11.43 6.96 -19.03
C MET A 61 12.25 6.09 -19.99
N ASN A 62 12.82 6.71 -21.03
CA ASN A 62 13.60 6.03 -22.09
C ASN A 62 14.92 5.37 -21.64
N THR A 63 15.38 5.56 -20.40
CA THR A 63 16.68 5.05 -19.93
C THR A 63 16.51 4.26 -18.64
N SER A 64 17.03 3.03 -18.59
CA SER A 64 16.90 2.12 -17.43
C SER A 64 17.42 2.72 -16.11
N ARG A 65 18.52 3.49 -16.14
CA ARG A 65 19.06 4.20 -14.96
C ARG A 65 18.12 5.31 -14.47
N LYS A 66 17.51 6.07 -15.39
CA LYS A 66 16.56 7.14 -15.05
C LYS A 66 15.21 6.57 -14.59
N ASN A 67 14.81 5.42 -15.14
CA ASN A 67 13.63 4.67 -14.73
C ASN A 67 13.75 4.23 -13.26
N LEU A 68 14.83 3.55 -12.88
CA LEU A 68 15.05 3.12 -11.48
C LEU A 68 15.09 4.30 -10.49
N VAL A 69 15.78 5.38 -10.84
CA VAL A 69 15.85 6.59 -9.98
C VAL A 69 14.48 7.25 -9.85
N SER A 70 13.73 7.38 -10.95
CA SER A 70 12.37 7.91 -10.93
C SER A 70 11.43 7.03 -10.09
N MET A 71 11.59 5.70 -10.17
CA MET A 71 10.77 4.76 -9.42
C MET A 71 11.06 4.92 -7.92
N GLY A 72 12.34 4.92 -7.53
CA GLY A 72 12.75 5.16 -6.15
C GLY A 72 12.26 6.50 -5.59
N LEU A 73 12.42 7.59 -6.34
CA LEU A 73 11.94 8.92 -5.92
C LEU A 73 10.42 8.95 -5.74
N SER A 74 9.67 8.32 -6.65
CA SER A 74 8.21 8.27 -6.54
C SER A 74 7.74 7.39 -5.37
N ILE A 75 8.42 6.26 -5.09
CA ILE A 75 8.11 5.41 -3.93
C ILE A 75 8.29 6.21 -2.65
N VAL A 76 9.44 6.87 -2.50
CA VAL A 76 9.75 7.69 -1.31
C VAL A 76 8.76 8.86 -1.18
N GLY A 77 8.45 9.55 -2.28
CA GLY A 77 7.48 10.65 -2.25
C GLY A 77 6.08 10.19 -1.84
N LEU A 78 5.60 9.07 -2.40
CA LEU A 78 4.28 8.53 -2.09
C LEU A 78 4.20 7.92 -0.68
N SER A 79 5.28 7.31 -0.18
CA SER A 79 5.30 6.79 1.19
C SER A 79 5.33 7.91 2.23
N LEU A 80 6.09 8.98 1.99
CA LEU A 80 6.05 10.18 2.83
C LEU A 80 4.66 10.81 2.83
N LEU A 81 3.99 10.89 1.66
CA LEU A 81 2.63 11.38 1.58
C LEU A 81 1.65 10.51 2.38
N MET A 82 1.74 9.19 2.27
CA MET A 82 0.92 8.26 3.06
C MET A 82 1.13 8.47 4.57
N PHE A 83 2.39 8.63 5.00
CA PHE A 83 2.71 8.92 6.39
C PHE A 83 2.12 10.26 6.86
N LEU A 84 2.21 11.32 6.04
CA LEU A 84 1.60 12.62 6.35
C LEU A 84 0.08 12.53 6.50
N ILE A 85 -0.59 11.77 5.62
CA ILE A 85 -2.03 11.55 5.71
C ILE A 85 -2.38 10.82 7.00
N ALA A 86 -1.65 9.74 7.32
CA ALA A 86 -1.86 8.98 8.55
C ALA A 86 -1.64 9.85 9.80
N TRP A 87 -0.62 10.71 9.77
CA TRP A 87 -0.32 11.65 10.85
C TRP A 87 -1.44 12.68 11.04
N VAL A 88 -1.94 13.29 9.95
CA VAL A 88 -3.07 14.22 9.99
C VAL A 88 -4.33 13.53 10.51
N PHE A 89 -4.60 12.31 10.05
CA PHE A 89 -5.72 11.50 10.52
C PHE A 89 -5.59 11.25 12.02
N ASN A 90 -4.39 10.88 12.51
CA ASN A 90 -4.17 10.62 13.92
C ASN A 90 -4.38 11.86 14.81
N ILE A 91 -3.92 13.03 14.36
CA ILE A 91 -4.09 14.28 15.12
C ILE A 91 -5.52 14.77 15.10
N THR A 92 -6.22 14.56 13.98
CA THR A 92 -7.55 15.13 13.80
C THR A 92 -8.62 14.16 14.27
N ILE A 93 -8.68 12.96 13.67
CA ILE A 93 -9.81 12.05 13.78
C ILE A 93 -9.76 11.22 15.06
N THR A 94 -8.59 10.68 15.44
CA THR A 94 -8.45 9.86 16.65
C THR A 94 -9.01 10.56 17.91
N PRO A 95 -8.65 11.82 18.24
CA PRO A 95 -9.20 12.47 19.43
C PRO A 95 -10.70 12.78 19.32
N TYR A 96 -11.24 13.02 18.12
CA TYR A 96 -12.69 13.17 17.95
C TYR A 96 -13.41 11.84 18.22
N LEU A 97 -12.86 10.72 17.78
CA LEU A 97 -13.43 9.40 18.01
C LEU A 97 -13.38 9.05 19.51
N GLU A 98 -12.23 9.25 20.15
CA GLU A 98 -12.06 9.02 21.59
C GLU A 98 -13.07 9.82 22.42
N ASN A 99 -13.22 11.12 22.12
CA ASN A 99 -14.13 12.00 22.86
C ASN A 99 -15.61 11.71 22.59
N THR A 100 -15.96 11.30 21.37
CA THR A 100 -17.37 11.04 20.99
C THR A 100 -17.85 9.66 21.45
N PHE A 101 -17.00 8.65 21.37
CA PHE A 101 -17.38 7.25 21.59
C PHE A 101 -16.75 6.64 22.84
N GLY A 102 -15.86 7.34 23.53
CA GLY A 102 -15.19 6.83 24.74
C GLY A 102 -14.30 5.62 24.49
N VAL A 103 -13.88 5.42 23.23
CA VAL A 103 -12.99 4.33 22.82
C VAL A 103 -11.57 4.81 23.12
N TYR A 104 -10.93 4.25 24.14
CA TYR A 104 -9.53 4.49 24.48
C TYR A 104 -8.61 3.54 23.72
#